data_AF-A0A674D7D7-F1
#
_entry.id   AF-A0A674D7D7-F1
#
_cell.length_a   1.000
_cell.length_b   1.000
_cell.length_c   1.000
_cell.angle_alpha   90.00
_cell.angle_beta   90.00
_cell.angle_gamma   90.00
#
_symmetry.space_group_name_H-M   'P 1'
#
loop_
_entity.id
_entity.type
_entity.pdbx_description
1 polymer ?
#
loop_
_entity_poly.entity_id
_entity_poly.type
_entity_poly.pdbx_seq_one_letter_code
_entity_poly.pdbx_strand_id
1 'polypeptide(L)'
;MRSTVQREIQEAVAAYEDKPRDQWLFDYPAQVGLTGSQVWWATDVGIAFERVEEGFETALKDYNRKQITQLNSLIHMLLGDLTPGDRQKIMTLCTIDVHARDVVAKLIAQKVTTGQAFAWLSQLRHRWDDVTRHCYINICDAQFQFSYEYLGNTNRLVITPLTDRYTHTQQCSALPTHSSLRPPPTGWVAYPHQRGL
;
A
#
# COMPACT_ATOMS: atom_id res chain seq x y z
N MET A 1 -8.20 21.07 3.06
CA MET A 1 -7.91 19.99 2.09
C MET A 1 -7.03 18.89 2.71
N ARG A 2 -5.80 19.17 3.19
CA ARG A 2 -4.96 18.15 3.85
C ARG A 2 -5.58 17.50 5.08
N SER A 3 -6.17 18.29 5.99
CA SER A 3 -6.89 17.80 7.17
C SER A 3 -8.11 16.94 6.81
N THR A 4 -8.79 17.27 5.71
CA THR A 4 -9.91 16.47 5.18
C THR A 4 -9.40 15.11 4.75
N VAL A 5 -8.37 15.04 3.89
CA VAL A 5 -7.79 13.77 3.42
C VAL A 5 -7.30 12.92 4.60
N GLN A 6 -6.68 13.53 5.61
CA GLN A 6 -6.28 12.85 6.83
C GLN A 6 -7.46 12.20 7.56
N ARG A 7 -8.55 12.94 7.77
CA ARG A 7 -9.75 12.44 8.43
C ARG A 7 -10.42 11.32 7.63
N GLU A 8 -10.56 11.49 6.32
CA GLU A 8 -11.14 10.47 5.45
C GLU A 8 -10.29 9.18 5.47
N ILE A 9 -8.96 9.28 5.52
CA ILE A 9 -8.07 8.11 5.68
C ILE A 9 -8.28 7.46 7.05
N GLN A 10 -8.40 8.25 8.12
CA GLN A 10 -8.69 7.72 9.46
C GLN A 10 -9.99 6.92 9.47
N GLU A 11 -11.06 7.49 8.94
CA GLU A 11 -12.38 6.85 8.86
C GLU A 11 -12.33 5.59 7.98
N ALA A 12 -11.65 5.65 6.84
CA ALA A 12 -11.50 4.52 5.94
C ALA A 12 -10.72 3.37 6.58
N VAL A 13 -9.62 3.66 7.29
CA VAL A 13 -8.83 2.65 8.01
C VAL A 13 -9.67 2.01 9.12
N ALA A 14 -10.44 2.80 9.88
CA ALA A 14 -11.29 2.30 10.95
C ALA A 14 -12.44 1.40 10.43
N ALA A 15 -13.05 1.75 9.29
CA ALA A 15 -14.22 1.04 8.76
C ALA A 15 -13.88 -0.12 7.80
N TYR A 16 -12.60 -0.48 7.65
CA TYR A 16 -12.15 -1.47 6.66
C TYR A 16 -12.68 -2.89 6.92
N GLU A 17 -12.83 -3.27 8.19
CA GLU A 17 -13.31 -4.60 8.57
C GLU A 17 -14.84 -4.69 8.63
N ASP A 18 -15.56 -3.57 8.60
CA ASP A 18 -17.01 -3.52 8.78
C ASP A 18 -17.78 -4.16 7.60
N LYS A 19 -17.18 -4.21 6.42
CA LYS A 19 -17.83 -4.68 5.19
C LYS A 19 -16.84 -5.29 4.20
N PRO A 20 -17.32 -6.06 3.20
CA PRO A 20 -16.48 -6.61 2.16
C PRO A 20 -15.66 -5.53 1.44
N ARG A 21 -14.40 -5.82 1.13
CA ARG A 21 -13.43 -4.86 0.56
C ARG A 21 -13.94 -4.24 -0.74
N ASP A 22 -14.57 -5.03 -1.60
CA ASP A 22 -15.18 -4.60 -2.86
C ASP A 22 -16.27 -3.54 -2.65
N GLN A 23 -17.04 -3.62 -1.56
CA GLN A 23 -18.04 -2.61 -1.20
C GLN A 23 -17.40 -1.42 -0.47
N TRP A 24 -16.50 -1.68 0.48
CA TRP A 24 -15.77 -0.65 1.22
C TRP A 24 -15.06 0.33 0.31
N LEU A 25 -14.51 -0.16 -0.79
CA LEU A 25 -13.81 0.69 -1.75
C LEU A 25 -14.70 1.82 -2.24
N PHE A 26 -15.98 1.59 -2.55
CA PHE A 26 -16.86 2.61 -3.15
C PHE A 26 -17.25 3.75 -2.20
N ASP A 27 -17.16 3.54 -0.89
CA ASP A 27 -17.53 4.57 0.09
C ASP A 27 -16.51 5.71 0.18
N TYR A 28 -15.27 5.47 -0.27
CA TYR A 28 -14.18 6.42 -0.12
C TYR A 28 -13.63 6.92 -1.47
N PRO A 29 -13.08 8.14 -1.54
CA PRO A 29 -12.37 8.61 -2.73
C PRO A 29 -11.21 7.69 -3.11
N ALA A 30 -10.86 7.63 -4.41
CA ALA A 30 -9.85 6.71 -4.93
C ALA A 30 -8.51 6.72 -4.15
N GLN A 31 -7.98 7.90 -3.84
CA GLN A 31 -6.75 8.03 -3.06
C GLN A 31 -6.89 7.51 -1.62
N VAL A 32 -8.03 7.77 -0.98
CA VAL A 32 -8.31 7.34 0.40
C VAL A 32 -8.42 5.82 0.46
N GLY A 33 -9.19 5.22 -0.44
CA GLY A 33 -9.32 3.76 -0.54
C GLY A 33 -8.00 3.07 -0.87
N LEU A 34 -7.15 3.70 -1.69
CA LEU A 34 -5.81 3.20 -1.99
C LEU A 34 -4.91 3.23 -0.75
N THR A 35 -4.78 4.38 -0.07
CA THR A 35 -3.93 4.48 1.12
C THR A 35 -4.43 3.58 2.25
N GLY A 36 -5.75 3.51 2.48
CA GLY A 36 -6.34 2.59 3.46
C GLY A 36 -6.04 1.13 3.14
N SER A 37 -6.15 0.72 1.87
CA SER A 37 -5.78 -0.64 1.45
C SER A 37 -4.30 -0.95 1.70
N GLN A 38 -3.40 0.02 1.47
CA GLN A 38 -1.97 -0.16 1.72
C GLN A 38 -1.62 -0.25 3.20
N VAL A 39 -2.33 0.48 4.07
CA VAL A 39 -2.20 0.36 5.52
C VAL A 39 -2.60 -1.05 5.95
N TRP A 40 -3.79 -1.50 5.55
CA TRP A 40 -4.30 -2.81 5.93
C TRP A 40 -3.48 -3.96 5.37
N TRP A 41 -2.91 -3.81 4.17
CA TRP A 41 -1.96 -4.79 3.66
C TRP A 41 -0.74 -4.93 4.56
N ALA A 42 -0.12 -3.82 4.99
CA ALA A 42 1.04 -3.87 5.88
C ALA A 42 0.68 -4.47 7.25
N THR A 43 -0.49 -4.12 7.79
CA THR A 43 -1.02 -4.69 9.04
C THR A 43 -1.25 -6.19 8.93
N ASP A 44 -1.98 -6.66 7.90
CA ASP A 44 -2.28 -8.07 7.70
C ASP A 44 -1.01 -8.92 7.52
N VAL A 45 0.00 -8.40 6.80
CA VAL A 45 1.30 -9.08 6.67
C VAL A 45 2.04 -9.13 8.01
N GLY A 46 1.98 -8.06 8.80
CA GLY A 46 2.52 -8.03 10.17
C GLY A 46 1.90 -9.11 11.06
N ILE A 47 0.56 -9.18 11.08
CA ILE A 47 -0.19 -10.22 11.80
C ILE A 47 0.19 -11.63 11.30
N ALA A 48 0.38 -11.80 9.99
CA ALA A 48 0.81 -13.07 9.44
C ALA A 48 2.21 -13.47 9.92
N PHE A 49 3.14 -12.52 10.07
CA PHE A 49 4.45 -12.79 10.66
C PHE A 49 4.36 -13.16 12.14
N GLU A 50 3.57 -12.44 12.93
CA GLU A 50 3.34 -12.76 14.35
C GLU A 50 2.82 -14.20 14.51
N ARG A 51 1.84 -14.60 13.69
CA ARG A 51 1.32 -15.98 13.68
C ARG A 51 2.38 -17.02 13.28
N VAL A 52 3.27 -16.69 12.34
CA VAL A 52 4.38 -17.59 11.99
C VAL A 52 5.32 -17.76 13.20
N GLU A 53 5.61 -16.69 13.94
CA GLU A 53 6.44 -16.72 15.15
C GLU A 53 5.77 -17.51 16.30
N GLU A 54 4.44 -17.50 16.37
CA GLU A 54 3.64 -18.34 17.29
C GLU A 54 3.59 -19.84 16.88
N GLY A 55 4.14 -20.21 15.72
CA GLY A 55 4.20 -21.58 15.22
C GLY A 55 3.19 -21.93 14.12
N PHE A 56 2.37 -20.99 13.65
CA PHE A 56 1.49 -21.19 12.50
C PHE A 56 2.24 -20.98 11.18
N GLU A 57 3.05 -21.97 10.78
CA GLU A 57 3.93 -21.90 9.59
C GLU A 57 3.19 -21.59 8.26
N THR A 58 1.88 -21.83 8.18
CA THR A 58 1.08 -21.57 6.98
C THR A 58 0.49 -20.17 6.92
N ALA A 59 0.61 -19.35 7.97
CA ALA A 59 -0.12 -18.08 8.06
C ALA A 59 0.14 -17.13 6.88
N LEU A 60 1.39 -17.01 6.42
CA LEU A 60 1.72 -16.24 5.22
C LEU A 60 1.11 -16.82 3.94
N LYS A 61 1.06 -18.16 3.80
CA LYS A 61 0.45 -18.83 2.64
C LYS A 61 -1.07 -18.64 2.62
N ASP A 62 -1.69 -18.73 3.79
CA ASP A 62 -3.13 -18.52 3.95
C ASP A 62 -3.49 -17.05 3.64
N TYR A 63 -2.66 -16.10 4.09
CA TYR A 63 -2.80 -14.70 3.71
C TYR A 63 -2.62 -14.46 2.22
N ASN A 64 -1.61 -15.07 1.59
CA ASN A 64 -1.41 -14.95 0.15
C ASN A 64 -2.61 -15.49 -0.66
N ARG A 65 -3.23 -16.58 -0.19
CA ARG A 65 -4.48 -17.09 -0.78
C ARG A 65 -5.63 -16.08 -0.64
N LYS A 66 -5.79 -15.45 0.55
CA LYS A 66 -6.76 -14.36 0.77
C LYS A 66 -6.53 -13.21 -0.22
N GLN A 67 -5.29 -12.78 -0.44
CA GLN A 67 -4.95 -11.74 -1.40
C GLN A 67 -5.36 -12.12 -2.83
N ILE A 68 -5.09 -13.35 -3.25
CA ILE A 68 -5.48 -13.85 -4.59
C ILE A 68 -7.01 -13.82 -4.76
N THR A 69 -7.76 -14.27 -3.75
CA THR A 69 -9.23 -14.21 -3.78
C THR A 69 -9.74 -12.77 -3.89
N GLN A 70 -9.22 -11.85 -3.07
CA GLN A 70 -9.62 -10.44 -3.13
C GLN A 70 -9.27 -9.81 -4.48
N LEU A 71 -8.08 -10.06 -5.02
CA LEU A 71 -7.66 -9.57 -6.33
C LEU A 71 -8.58 -10.08 -7.44
N ASN A 72 -8.93 -11.37 -7.42
CA ASN A 72 -9.87 -11.94 -8.40
C ASN A 72 -11.25 -11.27 -8.32
N SER A 73 -11.75 -10.97 -7.11
CA SER A 73 -12.99 -10.22 -6.94
C SER A 73 -12.90 -8.82 -7.58
N LEU A 74 -11.79 -8.10 -7.38
CA LEU A 74 -11.57 -6.79 -8.01
C LEU A 74 -11.51 -6.89 -9.54
N ILE A 75 -10.82 -7.91 -10.07
CA ILE A 75 -10.74 -8.17 -11.51
C ILE A 75 -12.12 -8.50 -12.09
N HIS A 76 -12.93 -9.30 -11.39
CA HIS A 76 -14.28 -9.61 -11.81
C HIS A 76 -15.17 -8.36 -11.87
N MET A 77 -15.02 -7.41 -10.95
CA MET A 77 -15.74 -6.13 -11.03
C MET A 77 -15.40 -5.33 -12.29
N LEU A 78 -14.14 -5.40 -12.77
CA LEU A 78 -13.73 -4.72 -14.00
C LEU A 78 -14.43 -5.27 -15.25
N LEU A 79 -14.95 -6.51 -15.21
CA LEU A 79 -15.72 -7.09 -16.31
C LEU A 79 -17.17 -6.55 -16.36
N GLY A 80 -17.66 -5.94 -15.27
CA GLY A 80 -18.99 -5.37 -15.19
C GLY A 80 -19.07 -3.90 -15.63
N ASP A 81 -20.27 -3.34 -15.44
CA ASP A 81 -20.55 -1.93 -15.69
C ASP A 81 -20.10 -1.06 -14.53
N LEU A 82 -19.14 -0.18 -14.80
CA LEU A 82 -18.55 0.75 -13.85
C LEU A 82 -18.45 2.12 -14.49
N THR A 83 -18.59 3.17 -13.68
CA THR A 83 -18.30 4.53 -14.15
C THR A 83 -16.82 4.64 -14.57
N PRO A 84 -16.45 5.55 -15.49
CA PRO A 84 -15.06 5.72 -15.89
C PRO A 84 -14.11 5.97 -14.69
N GLY A 85 -14.58 6.73 -13.69
CA GLY A 85 -13.82 6.99 -12.46
C GLY A 85 -13.63 5.75 -11.61
N ASP A 86 -14.70 4.97 -11.38
CA ASP A 86 -14.62 3.75 -10.57
C ASP A 86 -13.77 2.68 -11.26
N ARG A 87 -13.91 2.54 -12.58
CA ARG A 87 -13.06 1.66 -13.39
C ARG A 87 -11.59 2.02 -13.22
N GLN A 88 -11.25 3.31 -13.29
CA GLN A 88 -9.89 3.80 -13.11
C GLN A 88 -9.35 3.53 -11.70
N LYS A 89 -10.18 3.72 -10.68
CA LYS A 89 -9.86 3.44 -9.28
C LYS A 89 -9.57 1.96 -9.06
N ILE A 90 -10.43 1.07 -9.57
CA ILE A 90 -10.25 -0.37 -9.44
C ILE A 90 -9.02 -0.85 -10.23
N MET A 91 -8.79 -0.34 -11.46
CA MET A 91 -7.56 -0.65 -12.21
C MET A 91 -6.29 -0.27 -11.43
N THR A 92 -6.32 0.91 -10.79
CA THR A 92 -5.22 1.39 -9.96
C THR A 92 -4.99 0.47 -8.76
N LEU A 93 -6.05 0.06 -8.05
CA LEU A 93 -5.96 -0.87 -6.92
C LEU A 93 -5.43 -2.23 -7.35
N CYS A 94 -5.95 -2.82 -8.44
CA CYS A 94 -5.45 -4.08 -8.97
C CYS A 94 -3.95 -4.04 -9.27
N THR A 95 -3.46 -2.92 -9.82
CA THR A 95 -2.03 -2.74 -10.12
C THR A 95 -1.17 -2.84 -8.86
N ILE A 96 -1.61 -2.21 -7.77
CA ILE A 96 -0.91 -2.21 -6.48
C ILE A 96 -1.03 -3.57 -5.79
N ASP A 97 -2.21 -4.18 -5.82
CA ASP A 97 -2.49 -5.47 -5.20
C ASP A 97 -1.70 -6.62 -5.85
N VAL A 98 -1.48 -6.58 -7.16
CA VAL A 98 -0.60 -7.56 -7.85
C VAL A 98 0.81 -7.49 -7.29
N HIS A 99 1.35 -6.27 -7.14
CA HIS A 99 2.67 -6.09 -6.53
C HIS A 99 2.68 -6.57 -5.07
N ALA A 100 1.69 -6.18 -4.27
CA ALA A 100 1.57 -6.60 -2.87
C ALA A 100 1.50 -8.12 -2.70
N ARG A 101 0.77 -8.82 -3.58
CA ARG A 101 0.74 -10.28 -3.65
C ARG A 101 2.10 -10.87 -3.99
N ASP A 102 2.80 -10.29 -4.97
CA ASP A 102 4.10 -10.78 -5.42
C ASP A 102 5.18 -10.65 -4.36
N VAL A 103 5.13 -9.57 -3.57
CA VAL A 103 5.99 -9.40 -2.40
C VAL A 103 5.76 -10.55 -1.42
N VAL A 104 4.51 -10.84 -1.05
CA VAL A 104 4.19 -11.93 -0.11
C VAL A 104 4.58 -13.30 -0.68
N ALA A 105 4.31 -13.55 -1.96
CA ALA A 105 4.72 -14.79 -2.63
C ALA A 105 6.24 -14.98 -2.62
N LYS A 106 7.00 -13.89 -2.82
CA LYS A 106 8.46 -13.89 -2.73
C LYS A 106 8.95 -14.17 -1.32
N LEU A 107 8.33 -13.58 -0.29
CA LEU A 107 8.66 -13.84 1.12
C LEU A 107 8.46 -15.33 1.47
N ILE A 108 7.36 -15.93 0.99
CA ILE A 108 7.09 -17.37 1.15
C ILE A 108 8.15 -18.21 0.44
N ALA A 109 8.49 -17.88 -0.81
CA ALA A 109 9.50 -18.62 -1.58
C ALA A 109 10.89 -18.56 -0.92
N GLN A 110 11.22 -17.42 -0.31
CA GLN A 110 12.46 -17.21 0.45
C GLN A 110 12.40 -17.80 1.87
N LYS A 111 11.27 -18.38 2.29
CA LYS A 111 11.04 -18.93 3.64
C LYS A 111 11.33 -17.91 4.74
N VAL A 112 10.91 -16.66 4.54
CA VAL A 112 11.05 -15.61 5.55
C VAL A 112 10.08 -15.88 6.68
N THR A 113 10.60 -16.00 7.91
CA THR A 113 9.81 -16.33 9.10
C THR A 113 9.64 -15.17 10.07
N THR A 114 10.34 -14.04 9.86
CA THR A 114 10.30 -12.89 10.78
C THR A 114 10.01 -11.59 10.05
N GLY A 115 9.27 -10.70 10.70
CA GLY A 115 9.01 -9.34 10.25
C GLY A 115 10.25 -8.43 10.24
N GLN A 116 11.36 -8.87 10.84
CA GLN A 116 12.63 -8.13 10.82
C GLN A 116 13.53 -8.46 9.63
N ALA A 117 13.08 -9.33 8.72
CA ALA A 117 13.86 -9.68 7.55
C ALA A 117 13.96 -8.50 6.56
N PHE A 118 15.16 -8.25 6.04
CA PHE A 118 15.40 -7.18 5.07
C PHE A 118 14.50 -7.26 3.82
N ALA A 119 14.16 -8.48 3.38
CA ALA A 119 13.23 -8.69 2.27
C ALA A 119 11.85 -8.03 2.49
N TRP A 120 11.39 -7.97 3.74
CA TRP A 120 10.17 -7.26 4.14
C TRP A 120 10.45 -5.80 4.51
N LEU A 121 11.52 -5.52 5.26
CA LEU A 121 11.88 -4.16 5.67
C LEU A 121 12.14 -3.23 4.47
N SER A 122 12.67 -3.77 3.38
CA SER A 122 12.96 -3.03 2.14
C SER A 122 11.73 -2.54 1.38
N GLN A 123 10.52 -2.97 1.76
CA GLN A 123 9.27 -2.62 1.11
C GLN A 123 8.67 -1.34 1.71
N LEU A 124 7.97 -0.56 0.89
CA LEU A 124 7.23 0.62 1.32
C LEU A 124 5.97 0.21 2.09
N ARG A 125 5.92 0.52 3.38
CA ARG A 125 4.81 0.10 4.26
C ARG A 125 4.12 1.32 4.84
N HIS A 126 2.80 1.38 4.64
CA HIS A 126 1.98 2.41 5.26
C HIS A 126 1.52 1.92 6.63
N ARG A 127 1.64 2.77 7.64
CA ARG A 127 1.23 2.47 9.02
C ARG A 127 0.36 3.62 9.51
N TRP A 128 -0.85 3.29 9.95
CA TRP A 128 -1.66 4.25 10.70
C TRP A 128 -1.25 4.22 12.16
N ASP A 129 -1.13 5.40 12.78
CA ASP A 129 -0.83 5.56 14.20
C ASP A 129 -2.02 6.22 14.90
N ASP A 130 -2.68 5.48 15.77
CA ASP A 130 -3.90 5.94 16.46
C ASP A 130 -3.66 7.04 17.49
N VAL A 131 -2.45 7.11 18.06
CA VAL A 131 -2.09 8.10 19.08
C VAL A 131 -1.87 9.45 18.43
N THR A 132 -1.06 9.49 17.39
CA THR A 132 -0.73 10.72 16.66
C THR A 132 -1.76 11.05 15.57
N ARG A 133 -2.67 10.12 15.26
CA ARG A 133 -3.65 10.18 14.17
C ARG A 133 -3.01 10.49 12.83
N HIS A 134 -1.81 9.98 12.62
CA HIS A 134 -1.03 10.19 11.40
C HIS A 134 -0.70 8.87 10.70
N CYS A 135 -0.67 8.94 9.37
CA CYS A 135 -0.17 7.87 8.53
C CYS A 135 1.33 8.08 8.33
N TYR A 136 2.10 7.04 8.57
CA TYR A 136 3.54 6.99 8.36
C TYR A 136 3.85 6.02 7.23
N ILE A 137 4.88 6.35 6.45
CA ILE A 137 5.47 5.47 5.46
C ILE A 137 6.83 5.03 6.02
N ASN A 138 6.99 3.73 6.20
CA ASN A 138 8.21 3.10 6.66
C ASN A 138 8.90 2.37 5.50
N ILE A 139 10.21 2.58 5.36
CA ILE A 139 11.08 1.82 4.45
C ILE A 139 12.44 1.64 5.12
N CYS A 140 12.92 0.40 5.22
CA CYS A 140 14.12 0.06 5.99
C CYS A 140 14.04 0.69 7.39
N ASP A 141 15.04 1.52 7.74
CA ASP A 141 15.12 2.24 9.02
C ASP A 141 14.53 3.67 8.94
N ALA A 142 14.02 4.07 7.78
CA ALA A 142 13.43 5.39 7.58
C ALA A 142 11.94 5.41 7.87
N GLN A 143 11.49 6.54 8.40
CA GLN A 143 10.08 6.84 8.61
C GLN A 143 9.76 8.23 8.07
N PHE A 144 8.68 8.33 7.30
CA PHE A 144 8.18 9.58 6.75
C PHE A 144 6.72 9.77 7.14
N GLN A 145 6.34 10.97 7.55
CA GLN A 145 4.94 11.31 7.73
C GLN A 145 4.28 11.53 6.36
N PHE A 146 3.08 10.97 6.17
CA PHE A 146 2.31 11.16 4.94
C PHE A 146 1.88 12.62 4.79
N SER A 147 2.09 13.22 3.62
CA SER A 147 1.87 14.66 3.39
C SER A 147 0.41 15.07 3.18
N TYR A 148 -0.48 14.10 2.98
CA TYR A 148 -1.93 14.30 2.72
C TYR A 148 -2.25 15.23 1.53
N GLU A 149 -1.34 15.34 0.55
CA GLU A 149 -1.63 16.06 -0.70
C GLU A 149 -2.59 15.22 -1.54
N TYR A 150 -3.70 15.82 -1.96
CA TYR A 150 -4.67 15.15 -2.83
C TYR A 150 -4.19 15.24 -4.27
N LEU A 151 -3.98 14.08 -4.90
CA LEU A 151 -3.45 13.94 -6.26
C LEU A 151 -4.53 13.50 -7.25
N GLY A 152 -5.75 13.23 -6.78
CA GLY A 152 -6.86 12.79 -7.61
C GLY A 152 -6.84 11.30 -7.94
N ASN A 153 -7.74 10.90 -8.84
CA ASN A 153 -7.82 9.55 -9.37
C ASN A 153 -6.95 9.45 -10.62
N THR A 154 -5.70 9.07 -10.42
CA THR A 154 -4.68 9.03 -11.47
C THR A 154 -4.09 7.64 -11.56
N ASN A 155 -3.83 7.19 -12.78
CA ASN A 155 -3.24 5.88 -13.02
C ASN A 155 -1.88 5.78 -12.33
N ARG A 156 -1.65 4.64 -11.66
CA ARG A 156 -0.35 4.28 -11.10
C ARG A 156 0.41 3.43 -12.11
N LEU A 157 1.70 3.67 -12.25
CA LEU A 157 2.55 2.77 -13.04
C LEU A 157 2.65 1.41 -12.35
N VAL A 158 2.71 0.35 -13.14
CA VAL A 158 2.99 -1.00 -12.66
C VAL A 158 4.35 -1.02 -11.94
N ILE A 159 4.36 -1.52 -10.71
CA ILE A 159 5.59 -1.65 -9.92
C ILE A 159 6.34 -2.88 -10.44
N THR A 160 7.46 -2.64 -11.10
CA THR A 160 8.38 -3.71 -11.53
C THR A 160 9.55 -3.83 -10.56
N PRO A 161 10.29 -4.96 -10.55
CA PRO A 161 11.53 -5.09 -9.77
C PRO A 161 12.60 -4.03 -10.08
N LEU A 162 12.51 -3.34 -11.23
CA LEU A 162 13.37 -2.21 -11.56
C LEU A 162 12.89 -0.92 -10.88
N THR A 163 11.59 -0.67 -10.92
CA THR A 163 10.96 0.47 -10.24
C THR A 163 11.17 0.38 -8.72
N ASP A 164 11.01 -0.80 -8.14
CA ASP A 164 11.21 -1.07 -6.71
C ASP A 164 12.65 -0.79 -6.25
N ARG A 165 13.65 -1.24 -7.03
CA ARG A 165 15.07 -0.95 -6.77
C ARG A 165 15.41 0.52 -6.88
N TYR A 166 14.81 1.22 -7.86
CA TYR A 166 15.03 2.65 -8.01
C TYR A 166 14.42 3.44 -6.84
N THR A 167 13.19 3.11 -6.42
CA THR A 167 12.55 3.73 -5.24
C THR A 167 13.34 3.46 -3.97
N HIS A 168 13.85 2.24 -3.80
CA HIS A 168 14.71 1.88 -2.67
C HIS A 168 16.00 2.71 -2.67
N THR A 169 16.67 2.81 -3.82
CA THR A 169 17.94 3.55 -3.95
C THR A 169 17.74 5.05 -3.70
N GLN A 170 16.67 5.65 -4.20
CA GLN A 170 16.39 7.07 -3.96
C GLN A 170 16.06 7.36 -2.49
N GLN A 171 15.30 6.47 -1.83
CA GLN A 171 14.87 6.67 -0.44
C GLN A 171 16.00 6.39 0.55
N CYS A 172 16.79 5.33 0.35
CA CYS A 172 17.95 5.03 1.19
C CYS A 172 19.11 6.01 0.97
N SER A 173 19.33 6.51 -0.25
CA SER A 173 20.38 7.51 -0.51
C SER A 173 20.05 8.91 0.01
N ALA A 174 18.77 9.21 0.29
CA ALA A 174 18.33 10.44 0.91
C ALA A 174 18.55 10.48 2.44
N LEU A 175 19.03 9.40 3.07
CA LEU A 175 19.15 9.28 4.53
C LEU A 175 20.44 9.81 5.19
N PRO A 176 21.56 10.14 4.52
CA PRO A 176 22.74 10.64 5.24
C PRO A 176 23.20 12.06 4.84
N THR A 177 22.31 13.00 4.50
CA THR A 177 22.69 14.42 4.46
C THR A 177 21.60 15.35 4.97
N HIS A 178 21.87 15.94 6.14
CA HIS A 178 21.22 17.15 6.65
C HIS A 178 21.10 18.21 5.54
N SER A 179 19.91 18.42 4.99
CA SER A 179 19.35 19.74 4.65
C SER A 179 18.02 19.57 3.90
N SER A 180 16.94 19.99 4.56
CA SER A 180 15.66 20.38 3.94
C SER A 180 15.15 19.51 2.79
N LEU A 181 14.58 18.33 3.08
CA LEU A 181 13.87 17.56 2.06
C LEU A 181 12.42 17.29 2.47
N ARG A 182 11.52 17.65 1.57
CA ARG A 182 10.06 17.49 1.66
C ARG A 182 9.76 15.98 1.81
N PRO A 183 8.81 15.59 2.67
CA PRO A 183 8.30 14.22 2.67
C PRO A 183 7.92 13.80 1.24
N PRO A 184 8.18 12.55 0.84
CA PRO A 184 7.86 12.08 -0.50
C PRO A 184 6.39 12.45 -0.82
N PRO A 185 6.09 13.14 -1.95
CA PRO A 185 4.70 13.36 -2.37
C PRO A 185 3.90 12.06 -2.29
N THR A 186 2.61 12.14 -2.02
CA THR A 186 1.65 11.04 -1.78
C THR A 186 1.42 10.11 -3.00
N GLY A 187 2.41 10.01 -3.87
CA GLY A 187 2.33 9.64 -5.27
C GLY A 187 3.43 8.73 -5.82
N TRP A 188 4.39 8.28 -5.01
CA TRP A 188 5.58 7.56 -5.50
C TRP A 188 5.37 6.11 -5.92
N VAL A 189 4.15 5.74 -6.28
CA VAL A 189 3.98 4.69 -7.28
C VAL A 189 3.93 5.39 -8.63
N ALA A 190 5.13 5.64 -9.16
CA ALA A 190 5.47 6.32 -10.40
C ALA A 190 4.29 6.97 -11.13
N TYR A 191 4.11 8.26 -10.91
CA TYR A 191 3.48 9.10 -11.91
C TYR A 191 4.42 9.19 -13.11
N PRO A 192 3.94 8.99 -14.35
CA PRO A 192 4.68 9.54 -15.48
C PRO A 192 4.79 11.03 -15.20
N HIS A 193 6.03 11.55 -15.17
CA HIS A 193 6.26 12.98 -15.18
C HIS A 193 5.37 13.60 -16.26
N GLN A 194 4.32 14.32 -15.88
CA GLN A 194 3.80 15.39 -16.71
C GLN A 194 4.91 16.44 -16.73
N ARG A 195 5.88 16.25 -17.63
CA ARG A 195 6.64 17.38 -18.14
C ARG A 195 5.65 18.14 -19.01
N GLY A 196 5.12 19.23 -18.46
CA GLY A 196 4.55 20.29 -19.28
C GLY A 196 5.64 20.82 -20.19
N LEU A 197 5.41 20.66 -21.49
CA LEU A 197 5.39 21.75 -22.46
C LEU A 197 4.07 21.63 -23.22
#